data_AF-A0A1G7MBE0-F1
#
_entry.id   AF-A0A1G7MBE0-F1
#
_cell.length_a   1.000
_cell.length_b   1.000
_cell.length_c   1.000
_cell.angle_alpha   90.00
_cell.angle_beta   90.00
_cell.angle_gamma   90.00
#
_symmetry.space_group_name_H-M   'P 1'
#
loop_
_entity.id
_entity.type
_entity.pdbx_description
1 polymer ?
#
loop_
_entity_poly.entity_id
_entity_poly.type
_entity_poly.pdbx_seq_one_letter_code
_entity_poly.pdbx_strand_id
1 'polypeptide(L)' 'MGSVGDSYDNALAETVIGLYKTEVIRRRGPWRSLEALELMTLEWVDWFNQQRLLEPLGHIPPAEAEADFFERDNQAAMAA' A
#
# COMPACT_ATOMS: atom_id res chain seq x y z
N MET A 1 -6.58 22.95 -12.07
CA MET A 1 -6.96 21.98 -11.02
C MET A 1 -5.71 21.20 -10.68
N GLY A 2 -4.93 21.71 -9.72
CA GLY A 2 -3.64 21.17 -9.31
C GLY A 2 -3.33 21.76 -7.92
N SER A 3 -2.93 20.89 -6.99
CA SER A 3 -2.93 21.01 -5.52
C SER A 3 -4.35 20.87 -4.92
N VAL A 4 -4.67 19.89 -4.07
CA VAL A 4 -3.92 19.01 -3.15
C VAL A 4 -3.99 17.53 -3.57
N GLY A 5 -2.86 16.80 -3.44
CA GLY A 5 -2.62 15.47 -4.01
C GLY A 5 -2.31 15.59 -5.49
N ASP A 6 -1.09 15.28 -5.92
CA ASP A 6 -0.83 15.30 -7.36
C ASP A 6 -1.64 14.19 -8.07
N SER A 7 -1.79 14.27 -9.38
CA SER A 7 -2.57 13.27 -10.12
C SER A 7 -2.01 11.86 -9.98
N TYR A 8 -0.72 11.73 -9.66
CA TYR A 8 -0.04 10.46 -9.50
C TYR A 8 -0.38 9.83 -8.15
N ASP A 9 -0.35 10.61 -7.06
CA ASP A 9 -0.78 10.19 -5.72
C ASP A 9 -2.24 9.70 -5.73
N ASN A 10 -3.11 10.43 -6.43
CA ASN A 10 -4.51 10.04 -6.55
C ASN A 10 -4.68 8.72 -7.32
N ALA A 11 -3.99 8.56 -8.46
CA ALA A 11 -4.06 7.32 -9.24
C ALA A 11 -3.51 6.11 -8.45
N LEU A 12 -2.47 6.32 -7.65
CA LEU A 12 -1.93 5.30 -6.75
C LEU A 12 -2.95 4.91 -5.67
N ALA A 13 -3.53 5.90 -4.98
CA ALA A 13 -4.57 5.66 -3.97
C ALA A 13 -5.79 4.94 -4.56
N GLU A 14 -6.24 5.35 -5.75
CA GLU A 14 -7.33 4.71 -6.50
C GLU A 14 -7.02 3.24 -6.85
N THR A 15 -5.76 2.94 -7.18
CA THR A 15 -5.32 1.57 -7.46
C THR A 15 -5.35 0.72 -6.18
N VAL A 16 -4.81 1.22 -5.07
CA VAL A 16 -4.79 0.50 -3.79
C VAL A 16 -6.21 0.23 -3.28
N ILE A 17 -7.10 1.23 -3.32
CA ILE A 17 -8.49 1.03 -2.90
C ILE A 17 -9.25 0.06 -3.84
N GLY A 18 -8.92 0.06 -5.13
CA GLY A 18 -9.46 -0.89 -6.11
C GLY A 18 -9.06 -2.34 -5.79
N LEU A 19 -7.79 -2.55 -5.43
CA LEU A 19 -7.28 -3.85 -4.98
C LEU A 19 -7.97 -4.31 -3.69
N TYR A 20 -8.05 -3.44 -2.68
CA TYR A 20 -8.72 -3.75 -1.42
C TYR A 20 -10.18 -4.17 -1.64
N LYS A 21 -10.95 -3.40 -2.44
CA LYS A 21 -12.34 -3.74 -2.78
C LYS A 21 -12.45 -5.10 -3.48
N THR A 22 -11.48 -5.46 -4.31
CA THR A 22 -11.48 -6.73 -5.05
C THR A 22 -11.11 -7.90 -4.15
N GLU A 23 -10.02 -7.78 -3.40
CA GLU A 23 -9.42 -8.87 -2.64
C GLU A 23 -10.11 -9.12 -1.29
N VAL A 24 -10.60 -8.06 -0.64
CA VAL A 24 -11.23 -8.14 0.69
C VAL A 24 -12.75 -8.10 0.58
N ILE A 25 -13.31 -7.04 -0.02
CA ILE A 25 -14.77 -6.85 -0.01
C ILE A 25 -15.48 -7.87 -0.90
N ARG A 26 -15.05 -8.02 -2.15
CA ARG A 26 -15.72 -8.90 -3.13
C ARG A 26 -15.36 -10.37 -2.97
N ARG A 27 -14.08 -10.68 -2.76
CA ARG A 27 -13.60 -12.08 -2.73
C ARG A 27 -13.81 -12.77 -1.39
N ARG A 28 -13.66 -12.06 -0.26
CA ARG A 28 -13.78 -12.65 1.10
C ARG A 28 -15.12 -12.35 1.78
N GLY A 29 -15.90 -11.39 1.26
CA GLY A 29 -17.26 -11.14 1.70
C GLY A 29 -18.26 -12.23 1.26
N PRO A 30 -19.53 -12.14 1.67
CA PRO A 30 -20.13 -11.07 2.50
C PRO A 30 -19.70 -11.16 3.98
N TRP A 31 -19.53 -9.99 4.61
CA TRP A 31 -19.12 -9.87 6.01
C TRP A 31 -20.32 -9.92 6.95
N ARG A 32 -20.17 -10.63 8.08
CA ARG A 32 -21.24 -10.83 9.06
C ARG A 32 -21.30 -9.73 10.12
N SER A 33 -20.19 -9.04 10.37
CA SER A 33 -20.10 -7.89 11.27
C SER A 33 -19.01 -6.91 10.81
N LEU A 34 -19.04 -5.70 11.37
CA LEU A 34 -17.98 -4.72 11.14
C LEU A 34 -16.66 -5.16 11.77
N GLU A 35 -16.66 -5.77 12.96
CA GLU A 35 -15.41 -6.21 13.58
C GLU A 35 -14.66 -7.25 12.72
N ALA A 36 -15.39 -8.15 12.05
CA ALA A 36 -14.79 -9.12 11.14
C ALA A 36 -14.14 -8.45 9.92
N LEU A 37 -14.76 -7.39 9.40
CA LEU A 37 -14.20 -6.61 8.30
C LEU A 37 -12.97 -5.80 8.74
N GLU A 38 -13.01 -5.19 9.93
CA GLU A 38 -11.89 -4.45 10.51
C GLU A 38 -10.67 -5.36 10.72
N LEU A 39 -10.87 -6.54 11.32
CA LEU A 39 -9.80 -7.51 11.50
C LEU A 39 -9.20 -7.92 10.15
N MET A 40 -10.05 -8.27 9.18
CA MET A 40 -9.57 -8.62 7.84
C MET A 40 -8.81 -7.48 7.15
N THR A 41 -9.23 -6.24 7.41
CA THR A 41 -8.56 -5.06 6.85
C THR A 41 -7.16 -4.92 7.44
N LEU A 42 -7.01 -5.11 8.74
CA LEU A 42 -5.70 -5.09 9.41
C LEU A 42 -4.79 -6.20 8.85
N GLU A 43 -5.30 -7.43 8.73
CA GLU A 43 -4.57 -8.55 8.14
C GLU A 43 -4.16 -8.27 6.68
N TRP A 44 -5.06 -7.66 5.90
CA TRP A 44 -4.76 -7.33 4.51
C TRP A 44 -3.71 -6.23 4.39
N VAL A 45 -3.77 -5.19 5.24
CA VAL A 45 -2.78 -4.10 5.26
C VAL A 45 -1.40 -4.63 5.68
N ASP A 46 -1.35 -5.47 6.71
CA ASP A 46 -0.11 -6.11 7.17
C ASP A 46 0.50 -6.94 6.03
N TRP A 47 -0.27 -7.85 5.45
CA TRP A 47 0.19 -8.65 4.31
C TRP A 47 0.61 -7.79 3.12
N PHE A 48 -0.17 -6.76 2.76
CA PHE A 48 0.13 -5.89 1.64
C PHE A 48 1.48 -5.18 1.82
N ASN A 49 1.76 -4.66 3.02
CA ASN A 49 2.98 -3.89 3.25
C ASN A 49 4.20 -4.76 3.52
N GLN A 50 4.04 -5.87 4.25
CA GLN A 50 5.15 -6.67 4.76
C GLN A 50 5.48 -7.89 3.88
N GLN A 51 4.56 -8.37 3.05
CA GLN A 51 4.71 -9.66 2.37
C GLN A 51 4.37 -9.62 0.87
N ARG A 52 3.54 -8.68 0.40
CA ARG A 52 3.13 -8.62 -1.00
C ARG A 52 4.27 -8.14 -1.88
N LEU A 53 4.76 -9.01 -2.75
CA LEU A 53 5.77 -8.65 -3.74
C LEU A 53 5.13 -7.87 -4.90
N LEU A 54 5.70 -6.71 -5.24
CA LEU A 54 5.25 -5.88 -6.35
C LEU A 54 6.33 -5.82 -7.43
N GLU A 55 6.00 -6.22 -8.66
CA GLU A 55 6.89 -6.12 -9.83
C GLU A 55 7.43 -4.70 -10.04
N PRO A 56 6.62 -3.61 -9.93
CA PRO A 56 7.14 -2.25 -10.06
C PRO A 56 8.19 -1.86 -9.00
N LEU A 57 8.24 -2.56 -7.87
CA LEU A 57 9.23 -2.34 -6.81
C LEU A 57 10.46 -3.25 -6.97
N GLY A 58 10.52 -4.08 -8.01
CA GLY A 58 11.60 -5.07 -8.16
C GLY A 58 11.34 -6.38 -7.40
N HIS A 59 10.08 -6.75 -7.20
CA HIS A 59 9.65 -7.95 -6.49
C HIS A 59 10.04 -7.98 -5.00
N ILE A 60 10.02 -6.82 -4.34
CA ILE A 60 10.14 -6.69 -2.88
C ILE A 60 8.82 -6.16 -2.27
N PRO A 61 8.59 -6.35 -0.96
CA PRO A 61 7.47 -5.75 -0.25
C PRO A 61 7.53 -4.20 -0.21
N PRO A 62 6.38 -3.51 -0.15
CA PRO A 62 6.33 -2.05 -0.01
C PRO A 62 7.15 -1.51 1.15
N ALA A 63 7.13 -2.17 2.31
CA ALA A 63 7.88 -1.72 3.48
C ALA A 63 9.41 -1.77 3.27
N GLU A 64 9.91 -2.78 2.54
CA GLU A 64 11.32 -2.85 2.18
C GLU A 64 11.68 -1.75 1.18
N ALA A 65 10.85 -1.52 0.16
CA ALA A 65 11.06 -0.45 -0.81
C ALA A 65 11.07 0.95 -0.17
N GLU A 66 10.20 1.17 0.82
CA GLU A 66 10.15 2.42 1.59
C GLU A 66 11.40 2.60 2.45
N ALA A 67 11.86 1.54 3.14
CA ALA A 67 13.10 1.56 3.91
C ALA A 67 14.31 1.89 3.02
N ASP A 68 14.46 1.20 1.88
CA ASP A 68 15.49 1.45 0.88
C ASP A 68 15.47 2.90 0.37
N PHE A 69 14.27 3.45 0.14
CA PHE A 69 14.11 4.83 -0.31
C PHE A 69 14.63 5.83 0.73
N PHE A 70 14.22 5.68 2.00
CA PHE A 70 14.65 6.57 3.07
C PHE A 70 16.14 6.44 3.40
N GLU A 71 16.71 5.23 3.31
CA GLU A 71 18.15 5.04 3.46
C GLU A 71 18.94 5.80 2.39
N ARG A 72 18.51 5.73 1.12
CA ARG A 72 19.15 6.45 0.01
C ARG A 72 19.01 7.96 0.16
N ASP A 73 17.82 8.45 0.53
CA ASP A 73 17.57 9.87 0.71
C ASP A 73 18.43 10.45 1.86
N ASN A 74 18.52 9.72 2.98
CA ASN A 74 19.37 10.09 4.10
C ASN A 74 20.86 10.07 3.73
N GLN A 75 21.32 9.10 2.93
CA GLN A 75 22.69 9.07 2.41
C GLN A 75 22.99 10.26 1.50
N ALA A 76 22.05 10.63 0.63
CA ALA A 76 22.18 11.80 -0.24
C ALA A 76 22.23 13.10 0.57
N ALA A 77 21.42 13.22 1.62
CA ALA A 77 21.41 14.36 2.53
C ALA A 77 22.72 14.50 3.33
N MET A 78 23.33 13.38 3.74
CA MET A 78 24.60 13.37 4.47
C MET A 78 25.83 13.64 3.59
N ALA A 79 25.72 13.46 2.28
CA ALA A 79 26.79 13.67 1.30
C ALA A 79 26.80 15.09 0.67
N ALA A 80 25.80 15.91 0.98
CA ALA A 80 25.65 17.30 0.52
C ALA A 80 26.19 18.31 1.53
#